data_AF-A0A397SL96-F1
#
_entry.id   AF-A0A397SL96-F1
#
_cell.length_a   1.000
_cell.length_b   1.000
_cell.length_c   1.000
_cell.angle_alpha   90.00
_cell.angle_beta   90.00
_cell.angle_gamma   90.00
#
_symmetry.space_group_name_H-M   'P 1'
#
loop_
_entity.id
_entity.type
_entity.pdbx_description
1 polymer ?
#
loop_
_entity_poly.entity_id
_entity_poly.type
_entity_poly.pdbx_seq_one_letter_code
_entity_poly.pdbx_strand_id
1 'polypeptide(L)'
;MKNMRNNKKKIVDQTTTPYAIYGFFRSFRESLSDENDFSDFISTLTITPMKAVVENVLPFFHRSSDPNLLTQFQIMIRQAEQNSALESTLMRVCDAIDMLEKVEVALRHDKRLMDGYLKAMQFDNASASHQQVWNGLQKFLNEECDPITKRRMERVFAEQKASDELGLNDDVLATAHALVGDDSLYIEILETLQLNNRQNLPWETVIMRIQRIIEEKKPKAWPMLRMFLDDVHSGCGIDDQQYNFYWEYIDSQYFDGEEESDVYSIEEKLGNMSLVSENEGVNVVEPPQTQEAQRKQQREVIQYS
;
A
#
# COMPACT_ATOMS: atom_id res chain seq x y z
N MET A 1 -41.32 5.14 -45.21
CA MET A 1 -40.38 5.67 -44.19
C MET A 1 -40.82 5.20 -42.81
N LYS A 2 -40.15 4.21 -42.22
CA LYS A 2 -40.27 3.89 -40.79
C LYS A 2 -38.87 3.58 -40.28
N ASN A 3 -38.46 4.36 -39.28
CA ASN A 3 -37.11 4.52 -38.78
C ASN A 3 -36.55 3.21 -38.20
N MET A 4 -35.41 2.77 -38.75
CA MET A 4 -34.49 1.86 -38.10
C MET A 4 -33.98 2.50 -36.80
N ARG A 5 -34.38 1.96 -35.65
CA ARG A 5 -33.74 2.26 -34.37
C ARG A 5 -32.40 1.52 -34.34
N ASN A 6 -31.32 2.27 -34.54
CA ASN A 6 -29.96 1.85 -34.23
C ASN A 6 -29.86 1.54 -32.73
N ASN A 7 -29.96 0.27 -32.36
CA ASN A 7 -29.45 -0.24 -31.09
C ASN A 7 -27.91 -0.22 -31.17
N LYS A 8 -27.29 0.93 -30.88
CA LYS A 8 -25.91 0.95 -30.42
C LYS A 8 -25.91 0.27 -29.05
N LYS A 9 -25.58 -1.03 -29.03
CA LYS A 9 -25.05 -1.69 -27.84
C LYS A 9 -23.95 -0.78 -27.30
N LYS A 10 -24.20 -0.15 -26.15
CA LYS A 10 -23.18 0.48 -25.34
C LYS A 10 -22.23 -0.66 -24.99
N ILE A 11 -21.10 -0.75 -25.69
CA ILE A 11 -19.95 -1.50 -25.21
C ILE A 11 -19.65 -0.82 -23.88
N VAL A 12 -19.94 -1.50 -22.78
CA VAL A 12 -19.41 -1.10 -21.48
C VAL A 12 -17.92 -1.37 -21.66
N ASP A 13 -17.16 -0.32 -21.99
CA ASP A 13 -15.71 -0.37 -21.86
C ASP A 13 -15.46 -0.85 -20.44
N GLN A 14 -14.90 -2.05 -20.30
CA GLN A 14 -14.32 -2.49 -19.04
C GLN A 14 -13.09 -1.60 -18.81
N THR A 15 -13.33 -0.36 -18.38
CA THR A 15 -12.29 0.57 -18.00
C THR A 15 -11.65 0.04 -16.73
N THR A 16 -10.41 -0.42 -16.84
CA THR A 16 -9.55 -0.75 -15.70
C THR A 16 -9.55 0.45 -14.74
N THR A 17 -10.06 0.25 -13.53
CA THR A 17 -10.22 1.32 -12.53
C THR A 17 -8.93 1.54 -11.76
N PRO A 18 -8.72 2.71 -11.12
CA PRO A 18 -7.57 2.91 -10.23
C PRO A 18 -7.46 1.84 -9.15
N TYR A 19 -8.60 1.39 -8.59
CA TYR A 19 -8.64 0.32 -7.60
C TYR A 19 -8.14 -1.02 -8.16
N ALA A 20 -8.47 -1.35 -9.41
CA ALA A 20 -7.97 -2.57 -10.06
C ALA A 20 -6.47 -2.52 -10.31
N ILE A 21 -5.93 -1.35 -10.69
CA ILE A 21 -4.48 -1.14 -10.87
C ILE A 21 -3.76 -1.26 -9.54
N TYR A 22 -4.26 -0.60 -8.49
CA TYR A 22 -3.71 -0.69 -7.14
C TYR A 22 -3.73 -2.14 -6.64
N GLY A 23 -4.86 -2.83 -6.77
CA GLY A 23 -4.98 -4.24 -6.38
C GLY A 23 -4.01 -5.15 -7.12
N PHE A 24 -3.72 -4.88 -8.39
CA PHE A 24 -2.68 -5.59 -9.13
C PHE A 24 -1.29 -5.37 -8.52
N PHE A 25 -0.87 -4.12 -8.30
CA PHE A 25 0.45 -3.83 -7.74
C PHE A 25 0.62 -4.39 -6.33
N ARG A 26 -0.42 -4.28 -5.50
CA ARG A 26 -0.46 -4.89 -4.18
C ARG A 26 -0.27 -6.42 -4.26
N SER A 27 -1.04 -7.09 -5.11
CA SER A 27 -0.92 -8.55 -5.29
C SER A 27 0.47 -8.95 -5.81
N PHE A 28 1.07 -8.11 -6.65
CA PHE A 28 2.41 -8.35 -7.16
C PHE A 28 3.48 -8.20 -6.09
N ARG A 29 3.40 -7.16 -5.24
CA ARG A 29 4.28 -6.98 -4.08
C ARG A 29 4.22 -8.20 -3.16
N GLU A 30 3.01 -8.60 -2.77
CA GLU A 30 2.76 -9.77 -1.91
C GLU A 30 3.25 -11.10 -2.52
N SER A 31 3.42 -11.16 -3.86
CA SER A 31 3.88 -12.36 -4.56
C SER A 31 5.41 -12.52 -4.60
N LEU A 32 6.16 -11.47 -4.26
CA LEU A 32 7.62 -11.44 -4.28
C LEU A 32 8.18 -11.79 -2.89
N SER A 33 9.33 -12.46 -2.85
CA SER A 33 9.99 -12.85 -1.59
C SER A 33 10.96 -11.79 -1.05
N ASP A 34 11.43 -10.88 -1.91
CA ASP A 34 12.37 -9.81 -1.57
C ASP A 34 11.69 -8.45 -1.80
N GLU A 35 11.60 -7.63 -0.76
CA GLU A 35 11.01 -6.29 -0.85
C GLU A 35 11.77 -5.38 -1.85
N ASN A 36 13.07 -5.59 -2.01
CA ASN A 36 13.86 -4.81 -2.97
C ASN A 36 13.45 -5.10 -4.41
N ASP A 37 12.98 -6.32 -4.71
CA ASP A 37 12.52 -6.68 -6.05
C ASP A 37 11.30 -5.86 -6.47
N PHE A 38 10.43 -5.52 -5.52
CA PHE A 38 9.28 -4.66 -5.81
C PHE A 38 9.72 -3.22 -6.08
N SER A 39 10.63 -2.68 -5.26
CA SER A 39 11.18 -1.33 -5.46
C SER A 39 11.90 -1.18 -6.81
N ASP A 40 12.71 -2.18 -7.17
CA ASP A 40 13.39 -2.24 -8.46
C ASP A 40 12.42 -2.39 -9.63
N PHE A 41 11.33 -3.15 -9.45
CA PHE A 41 10.26 -3.26 -10.44
C PHE A 41 9.57 -1.91 -10.68
N ILE A 42 9.17 -1.20 -9.62
CA ILE A 42 8.54 0.13 -9.71
C ILE A 42 9.49 1.14 -10.37
N SER A 43 10.77 1.12 -10.00
CA SER A 43 11.80 1.93 -10.62
C SER A 43 11.96 1.62 -12.11
N THR A 44 11.97 0.34 -12.49
CA THR A 44 12.05 -0.08 -13.90
C THR A 44 10.83 0.37 -14.69
N LEU A 45 9.64 0.25 -14.12
CA LEU A 45 8.37 0.65 -14.73
C LEU A 45 8.30 2.16 -14.99
N THR A 46 8.83 2.98 -14.08
CA THR A 46 8.79 4.45 -14.19
C THR A 46 9.81 5.03 -15.18
N ILE A 47 10.96 4.39 -15.35
CA ILE A 47 12.02 4.89 -16.27
C ILE A 47 11.95 4.27 -17.68
N THR A 48 11.31 3.12 -17.84
CA THR A 48 11.30 2.38 -19.11
C THR A 48 10.11 2.80 -19.97
N PRO A 49 10.31 3.10 -21.27
CA PRO A 49 9.20 3.36 -22.18
C PRO A 49 8.23 2.18 -22.24
N MET A 50 6.93 2.46 -22.27
CA MET A 50 5.86 1.46 -22.21
C MET A 50 6.04 0.29 -23.20
N LYS A 51 6.50 0.59 -24.42
CA LYS A 51 6.76 -0.40 -25.49
C LYS A 51 7.82 -1.44 -25.16
N ALA A 52 8.73 -1.14 -24.23
CA ALA A 52 9.83 -2.02 -23.84
C ALA A 52 9.66 -2.56 -22.41
N VAL A 53 8.65 -2.08 -21.66
CA VAL A 53 8.58 -2.35 -20.22
C VAL A 53 8.40 -3.83 -19.92
N VAL A 54 7.59 -4.55 -20.70
CA VAL A 54 7.30 -5.98 -20.48
C VAL A 54 8.57 -6.83 -20.48
N GLU A 55 9.49 -6.57 -21.40
CA GLU A 55 10.76 -7.31 -21.49
C GLU A 55 11.68 -7.01 -20.31
N ASN A 56 11.71 -5.75 -19.85
CA ASN A 56 12.57 -5.30 -18.76
C ASN A 56 12.07 -5.77 -17.39
N VAL A 57 10.76 -5.92 -17.21
CA VAL A 57 10.19 -6.35 -15.93
C VAL A 57 9.98 -7.87 -15.83
N LEU A 58 10.16 -8.60 -16.93
CA LEU A 58 10.01 -10.06 -16.98
C LEU A 58 10.78 -10.80 -15.87
N PRO A 59 12.03 -10.43 -15.51
CA PRO A 59 12.77 -11.08 -14.43
C PRO A 59 12.07 -11.00 -13.06
N PHE A 60 11.29 -9.95 -12.77
CA PHE A 60 10.54 -9.84 -11.52
C PHE A 60 9.34 -10.81 -11.52
N PHE A 61 8.65 -10.95 -12.65
CA PHE A 61 7.55 -11.92 -12.77
C PHE A 61 8.00 -13.39 -12.70
N HIS A 62 9.24 -13.71 -13.10
CA HIS A 62 9.79 -15.06 -12.91
C HIS A 62 10.08 -15.38 -11.43
N ARG A 63 10.24 -14.36 -10.59
CA ARG A 63 10.46 -14.48 -9.15
C ARG A 63 9.16 -14.42 -8.33
N SER A 64 8.07 -13.99 -8.97
CA SER A 64 6.73 -14.01 -8.39
C SER A 64 6.23 -15.44 -8.17
N SER A 65 5.55 -15.64 -7.05
CA SER A 65 4.85 -16.89 -6.74
C SER A 65 3.53 -17.09 -7.52
N ASP A 66 2.97 -16.04 -8.15
CA ASP A 66 1.75 -16.14 -8.95
C ASP A 66 2.03 -15.98 -10.46
N PRO A 67 1.96 -17.09 -11.23
CA PRO A 67 2.24 -17.06 -12.66
C PRO A 67 1.19 -16.29 -13.48
N ASN A 68 0.01 -16.00 -12.93
CA ASN A 68 -1.05 -15.29 -13.65
C ASN A 68 -0.80 -13.78 -13.74
N LEU A 69 0.02 -13.23 -12.83
CA LEU A 69 0.26 -11.79 -12.76
C LEU A 69 0.95 -11.25 -14.02
N LEU A 70 1.85 -12.02 -14.64
CA LEU A 70 2.49 -11.60 -15.89
C LEU A 70 1.46 -11.39 -17.01
N THR A 71 0.48 -12.29 -17.13
CA THR A 71 -0.56 -12.17 -18.16
C THR A 71 -1.45 -10.97 -17.89
N GLN A 72 -1.83 -10.74 -16.64
CA GLN A 72 -2.61 -9.56 -16.25
C GLN A 72 -1.86 -8.26 -16.53
N PHE A 73 -0.55 -8.22 -16.20
CA PHE A 73 0.32 -7.09 -16.49
C PHE A 73 0.41 -6.81 -17.99
N GLN A 74 0.68 -7.83 -18.81
CA GLN A 74 0.76 -7.68 -20.27
C GLN A 74 -0.54 -7.13 -20.87
N ILE A 75 -1.70 -7.57 -20.37
CA ILE A 75 -3.00 -7.02 -20.78
C ILE A 75 -3.11 -5.55 -20.39
N MET A 76 -2.75 -5.22 -19.14
CA MET A 76 -2.83 -3.85 -18.62
C MET A 76 -1.92 -2.89 -19.40
N ILE A 77 -0.66 -3.27 -19.63
CA ILE A 77 0.30 -2.49 -20.41
C ILE A 77 -0.18 -2.28 -21.85
N ARG A 78 -0.68 -3.33 -22.51
CA ARG A 78 -1.21 -3.21 -23.87
C ARG A 78 -2.42 -2.27 -23.96
N GLN A 79 -3.26 -2.23 -22.91
CA GLN A 79 -4.36 -1.27 -22.83
C GLN A 79 -3.84 0.15 -22.60
N ALA A 80 -2.84 0.32 -21.71
CA ALA A 80 -2.22 1.62 -21.42
C ALA A 80 -1.55 2.21 -22.67
N GLU A 81 -0.83 1.41 -23.46
CA GLU A 81 -0.23 1.85 -24.73
C GLU A 81 -1.24 2.43 -25.73
N GLN A 82 -2.49 1.99 -25.68
CA GLN A 82 -3.56 2.42 -26.57
C GLN A 82 -4.41 3.56 -25.99
N ASN A 83 -4.29 3.82 -24.69
CA ASN A 83 -5.10 4.77 -23.95
C ASN A 83 -4.25 5.58 -22.99
N SER A 84 -3.90 6.80 -23.39
CA SER A 84 -3.08 7.72 -22.60
C SER A 84 -3.69 8.08 -21.25
N ALA A 85 -5.02 8.03 -21.11
CA ALA A 85 -5.67 8.25 -19.81
C ALA A 85 -5.42 7.08 -18.84
N LEU A 86 -5.45 5.84 -19.36
CA LEU A 86 -5.14 4.66 -18.58
C LEU A 86 -3.64 4.61 -18.23
N GLU A 87 -2.75 4.90 -19.18
CA GLU A 87 -1.32 5.05 -18.91
C GLU A 87 -1.07 6.07 -17.80
N SER A 88 -1.67 7.26 -17.88
CA SER A 88 -1.53 8.28 -16.84
C SER A 88 -2.07 7.83 -15.47
N THR A 89 -3.17 7.07 -15.45
CA THR A 89 -3.73 6.49 -14.22
C THR A 89 -2.78 5.46 -13.62
N LEU A 90 -2.23 4.57 -14.47
CA LEU A 90 -1.27 3.54 -14.08
C LEU A 90 -0.02 4.16 -13.46
N MET A 91 0.56 5.17 -14.10
CA MET A 91 1.73 5.85 -13.59
C MET A 91 1.47 6.53 -12.25
N ARG A 92 0.32 7.21 -12.08
CA ARG A 92 0.00 7.82 -10.77
C ARG A 92 -0.20 6.82 -9.66
N VAL A 93 -0.87 5.69 -9.93
CA VAL A 93 -1.03 4.63 -8.93
C VAL A 93 0.33 4.03 -8.58
N CYS A 94 1.20 3.84 -9.58
CA CYS A 94 2.57 3.39 -9.39
C CYS A 94 3.37 4.35 -8.51
N ASP A 95 3.34 5.65 -8.80
CA ASP A 95 4.04 6.70 -8.05
C ASP A 95 3.54 6.84 -6.60
N ALA A 96 2.28 6.47 -6.34
CA ALA A 96 1.65 6.61 -5.04
C ALA A 96 1.59 5.30 -4.24
N ILE A 97 2.17 4.19 -4.73
CA ILE A 97 1.87 2.85 -4.22
C ILE A 97 2.14 2.68 -2.72
N ASP A 98 3.26 3.18 -2.21
CA ASP A 98 3.61 3.08 -0.79
C ASP A 98 2.66 3.90 0.09
N MET A 99 2.24 5.08 -0.39
CA MET A 99 1.23 5.89 0.29
C MET A 99 -0.14 5.21 0.28
N LEU A 100 -0.52 4.57 -0.83
CA LEU A 100 -1.78 3.84 -0.96
C LEU A 100 -1.84 2.65 0.00
N GLU A 101 -0.72 1.98 0.24
CA GLU A 101 -0.61 0.91 1.24
C GLU A 101 -0.83 1.41 2.67
N LYS A 102 -0.18 2.52 3.06
CA LYS A 102 -0.41 3.16 4.37
C LYS A 102 -1.87 3.56 4.57
N VAL A 103 -2.48 4.12 3.52
CA VAL A 103 -3.91 4.46 3.51
C VAL A 103 -4.76 3.21 3.66
N GLU A 104 -4.47 2.13 2.96
CA GLU A 104 -5.24 0.89 3.05
C GLU A 104 -5.22 0.30 4.47
N VAL A 105 -4.06 0.33 5.13
CA VAL A 105 -3.91 -0.06 6.55
C VAL A 105 -4.75 0.84 7.46
N ALA A 106 -4.72 2.16 7.26
CA ALA A 106 -5.53 3.10 8.03
C ALA A 106 -7.04 2.86 7.84
N LEU A 107 -7.45 2.45 6.63
CA LEU A 107 -8.82 2.06 6.28
C LEU A 107 -9.17 0.61 6.65
N ARG A 108 -8.28 -0.11 7.37
CA ARG A 108 -8.45 -1.51 7.80
C ARG A 108 -8.75 -2.48 6.64
N HIS A 109 -8.18 -2.22 5.47
CA HIS A 109 -8.44 -2.96 4.23
C HIS A 109 -9.92 -3.01 3.80
N ASP A 110 -10.74 -2.03 4.19
CA ASP A 110 -12.11 -1.90 3.67
C ASP A 110 -12.06 -1.48 2.20
N LYS A 111 -12.44 -2.42 1.32
CA LYS A 111 -12.45 -2.23 -0.14
C LYS A 111 -13.33 -1.07 -0.58
N ARG A 112 -14.48 -0.84 0.08
CA ARG A 112 -15.41 0.25 -0.25
C ARG A 112 -14.75 1.59 0.07
N LEU A 113 -14.13 1.71 1.25
CA LEU A 113 -13.45 2.94 1.65
C LEU A 113 -12.23 3.20 0.78
N MET A 114 -11.46 2.18 0.42
CA MET A 114 -10.29 2.34 -0.45
C MET A 114 -10.69 2.79 -1.86
N ASP A 115 -11.74 2.21 -2.45
CA ASP A 115 -12.29 2.67 -3.72
C ASP A 115 -12.85 4.11 -3.62
N GLY A 116 -13.50 4.46 -2.50
CA GLY A 116 -13.94 5.82 -2.20
C GLY A 116 -12.78 6.82 -2.12
N TYR A 117 -11.69 6.44 -1.46
CA TYR A 117 -10.47 7.24 -1.35
C TYR A 117 -9.83 7.47 -2.73
N LEU A 118 -9.64 6.42 -3.54
CA LEU A 118 -9.04 6.55 -4.87
C LEU A 118 -9.88 7.44 -5.80
N LYS A 119 -11.21 7.38 -5.69
CA LYS A 119 -12.13 8.29 -6.39
C LYS A 119 -12.01 9.72 -5.90
N ALA A 120 -11.90 9.93 -4.59
CA ALA A 120 -11.71 11.25 -4.00
C ALA A 120 -10.40 11.90 -4.46
N MET A 121 -9.35 11.09 -4.62
CA MET A 121 -8.03 11.49 -5.12
C MET A 121 -7.99 11.73 -6.63
N GLN A 122 -9.03 11.31 -7.37
CA GLN A 122 -9.17 11.51 -8.82
C GLN A 122 -7.99 10.97 -9.64
N PHE A 123 -7.48 9.78 -9.30
CA PHE A 123 -6.37 9.13 -10.01
C PHE A 123 -6.64 8.93 -11.52
N ASP A 124 -7.91 8.80 -11.90
CA ASP A 124 -8.38 8.62 -13.28
C ASP A 124 -8.61 9.94 -14.05
N ASN A 125 -8.44 11.10 -13.41
CA ASN A 125 -8.66 12.41 -14.02
C ASN A 125 -7.35 13.23 -14.06
N ALA A 126 -6.70 13.29 -15.21
CA ALA A 126 -5.45 14.05 -15.40
C ALA A 126 -5.59 15.57 -15.27
N SER A 127 -6.80 16.08 -15.37
CA SER A 127 -7.07 17.52 -15.33
C SER A 127 -7.66 17.98 -13.99
N ALA A 128 -7.67 17.10 -12.99
CA ALA A 128 -8.13 17.43 -11.64
C ALA A 128 -7.25 18.53 -11.03
N SER A 129 -7.86 19.63 -10.59
CA SER A 129 -7.13 20.67 -9.86
C SER A 129 -6.87 20.23 -8.42
N HIS A 130 -5.84 20.80 -7.80
CA HIS A 130 -5.55 20.57 -6.38
C HIS A 130 -6.77 20.85 -5.49
N GLN A 131 -7.54 21.91 -5.78
CA GLN A 131 -8.75 22.25 -5.03
C GLN A 131 -9.87 21.21 -5.22
N GLN A 132 -10.02 20.63 -6.42
CA GLN A 132 -11.00 19.58 -6.66
C GLN A 132 -10.67 18.30 -5.89
N VAL A 133 -9.39 17.89 -5.91
CA VAL A 133 -8.89 16.74 -5.14
C VAL A 133 -9.07 16.98 -3.65
N TRP A 134 -8.67 18.15 -3.16
CA TRP A 134 -8.81 18.51 -1.74
C TRP A 134 -10.26 18.49 -1.26
N ASN A 135 -11.18 19.09 -2.04
CA ASN A 135 -12.60 19.06 -1.71
C ASN A 135 -13.17 17.63 -1.73
N GLY A 136 -12.73 16.80 -2.69
CA GLY A 136 -13.11 15.39 -2.77
C GLY A 136 -12.64 14.60 -1.55
N LEU A 137 -11.38 14.78 -1.16
CA LEU A 137 -10.80 14.14 0.03
C LEU A 137 -11.49 14.59 1.32
N GLN A 138 -11.73 15.90 1.49
CA GLN A 138 -12.46 16.41 2.65
C GLN A 138 -13.87 15.84 2.72
N LYS A 139 -14.55 15.71 1.58
CA LYS A 139 -15.88 15.09 1.52
C LYS A 139 -15.83 13.63 1.95
N PHE A 140 -14.91 12.85 1.38
CA PHE A 140 -14.69 11.45 1.74
C PHE A 140 -14.43 11.27 3.25
N LEU A 141 -13.51 12.05 3.81
CA LEU A 141 -13.14 11.98 5.23
C LEU A 141 -14.31 12.36 6.16
N ASN A 142 -15.18 13.28 5.75
CA ASN A 142 -16.27 13.77 6.60
C ASN A 142 -17.58 13.00 6.42
N GLU A 143 -17.83 12.40 5.25
CA GLU A 143 -19.10 11.75 4.93
C GLU A 143 -19.01 10.21 4.92
N GLU A 144 -17.84 9.64 4.60
CA GLU A 144 -17.69 8.19 4.42
C GLU A 144 -16.89 7.50 5.53
N CYS A 145 -16.02 8.24 6.22
CA CYS A 145 -15.22 7.73 7.33
C CYS A 145 -15.88 8.03 8.68
N ASP A 146 -15.88 7.04 9.58
CA ASP A 146 -16.18 7.29 10.99
C ASP A 146 -15.04 8.08 11.67
N PRO A 147 -15.26 8.68 12.85
CA PRO A 147 -14.24 9.50 13.52
C PRO A 147 -12.91 8.80 13.79
N ILE A 148 -12.92 7.48 14.03
CA ILE A 148 -11.69 6.71 14.31
C ILE A 148 -10.92 6.51 13.00
N THR A 149 -11.61 6.08 11.94
CA THR A 149 -10.99 5.90 10.62
C THR A 149 -10.46 7.22 10.07
N LYS A 150 -11.23 8.31 10.20
CA LYS A 150 -10.80 9.65 9.82
C LYS A 150 -9.49 10.04 10.53
N ARG A 151 -9.40 9.78 11.83
CA ARG A 151 -8.21 10.11 12.62
C ARG A 151 -6.97 9.31 12.21
N ARG A 152 -7.14 8.03 11.89
CA ARG A 152 -6.06 7.20 11.32
C ARG A 152 -5.59 7.73 9.97
N MET A 153 -6.51 8.18 9.13
CA MET A 153 -6.16 8.84 7.86
C MET A 153 -5.40 10.14 8.07
N GLU A 154 -5.85 10.98 9.01
CA GLU A 154 -5.14 12.21 9.40
C GLU A 154 -3.72 11.91 9.91
N ARG A 155 -3.53 10.81 10.65
CA ARG A 155 -2.22 10.33 11.07
C ARG A 155 -1.32 10.02 9.87
N VAL A 156 -1.77 9.23 8.91
CA VAL A 156 -0.97 8.89 7.72
C VAL A 156 -0.54 10.16 6.97
N PHE A 157 -1.42 11.16 6.86
CA PHE A 157 -1.05 12.44 6.23
C PHE A 157 -0.03 13.25 7.05
N ALA A 158 -0.16 13.23 8.38
CA ALA A 158 0.79 13.90 9.27
C ALA A 158 2.17 13.23 9.22
N GLU A 159 2.22 11.89 9.20
CA GLU A 159 3.42 11.07 9.05
C GLU A 159 4.12 11.35 7.72
N GLN A 160 3.40 11.31 6.59
CA GLN A 160 3.97 11.60 5.28
C GLN A 160 4.61 13.00 5.25
N LYS A 161 3.89 14.00 5.77
CA LYS A 161 4.40 15.36 5.84
C LYS A 161 5.61 15.49 6.77
N ALA A 162 5.64 14.74 7.87
CA ALA A 162 6.78 14.71 8.78
C ALA A 162 8.00 14.05 8.13
N SER A 163 7.82 12.93 7.44
CA SER A 163 8.85 12.30 6.63
C SER A 163 9.45 13.30 5.62
N ASP A 164 8.60 13.99 4.86
CA ASP A 164 9.04 14.93 3.82
C ASP A 164 9.77 16.17 4.40
N GLU A 165 9.29 16.73 5.53
CA GLU A 165 9.85 17.96 6.10
C GLU A 165 11.04 17.73 7.03
N LEU A 166 11.09 16.59 7.72
CA LEU A 166 12.07 16.28 8.76
C LEU A 166 13.04 15.16 8.35
N GLY A 167 12.78 14.46 7.25
CA GLY A 167 13.60 13.32 6.80
C GLY A 167 13.48 12.11 7.72
N LEU A 168 12.36 11.94 8.43
CA LEU A 168 12.12 10.80 9.30
C LEU A 168 11.72 9.59 8.48
N ASN A 169 12.34 8.44 8.72
CA ASN A 169 11.96 7.18 8.09
C ASN A 169 10.72 6.56 8.76
N ASP A 170 10.14 5.56 8.11
CA ASP A 170 8.91 4.91 8.56
C ASP A 170 9.10 4.19 9.91
N ASP A 171 10.27 3.62 10.18
CA ASP A 171 10.57 2.95 11.46
C ASP A 171 10.57 3.93 12.65
N VAL A 172 11.14 5.12 12.47
CA VAL A 172 11.13 6.19 13.47
C VAL A 172 9.70 6.65 13.72
N LEU A 173 8.92 6.86 12.65
CA LEU A 173 7.53 7.29 12.77
C LEU A 173 6.67 6.24 13.47
N ALA A 174 6.82 4.95 13.11
CA ALA A 174 6.11 3.83 13.71
C ALA A 174 6.46 3.66 15.19
N THR A 175 7.75 3.73 15.55
CA THR A 175 8.19 3.61 16.94
C THR A 175 7.67 4.76 17.80
N ALA A 176 7.75 5.99 17.28
CA ALA A 176 7.20 7.17 17.97
C ALA A 176 5.69 7.05 18.18
N HIS A 177 4.95 6.56 17.17
CA HIS A 177 3.52 6.31 17.27
C HIS A 177 3.20 5.26 18.34
N ALA A 178 3.92 4.14 18.35
CA ALA A 178 3.73 3.06 19.31
C ALA A 178 4.01 3.48 20.76
N LEU A 179 5.08 4.27 20.98
CA LEU A 179 5.38 4.85 22.30
C LEU A 179 4.25 5.74 22.81
N VAL A 180 3.64 6.53 21.92
CA VAL A 180 2.53 7.42 22.27
C VAL A 180 1.22 6.64 22.42
N GLY A 181 0.94 5.68 21.54
CA GLY A 181 -0.26 4.82 21.57
C GLY A 181 -1.59 5.56 21.49
N ASP A 182 -1.60 6.79 20.97
CA ASP A 182 -2.79 7.63 20.78
C ASP A 182 -2.62 8.49 19.54
N ASP A 183 -3.48 8.30 18.53
CA ASP A 183 -3.36 8.99 17.23
C ASP A 183 -3.47 10.52 17.38
N SER A 184 -4.34 11.03 18.26
CA SER A 184 -4.54 12.48 18.42
C SER A 184 -3.34 13.16 19.05
N LEU A 185 -2.81 12.57 20.12
CA LEU A 185 -1.62 13.06 20.80
C LEU A 185 -0.40 12.95 19.87
N TYR A 186 -0.27 11.85 19.14
CA TYR A 186 0.81 11.66 18.20
C TYR A 186 0.81 12.68 17.05
N ILE A 187 -0.36 12.95 16.45
CA ILE A 187 -0.51 14.01 15.44
C ILE A 187 -0.07 15.37 15.99
N GLU A 188 -0.50 15.73 17.22
CA GLU A 188 -0.13 17.00 17.86
C GLU A 188 1.40 17.12 18.10
N ILE A 189 2.05 16.00 18.40
CA ILE A 189 3.52 15.92 18.53
C ILE A 189 4.19 16.15 17.17
N LEU A 190 3.73 15.49 16.11
CA LEU A 190 4.26 15.68 14.76
C LEU A 190 4.09 17.12 14.27
N GLU A 191 2.92 17.73 14.50
CA GLU A 191 2.67 19.13 14.16
C GLU A 191 3.60 20.07 14.93
N THR A 192 3.86 19.76 16.21
CA THR A 192 4.81 20.52 17.03
C THR A 192 6.22 20.42 16.45
N LEU A 193 6.71 19.22 16.13
CA LEU A 193 8.02 19.01 15.49
C LEU A 193 8.15 19.79 14.17
N GLN A 194 7.13 19.71 13.30
CA GLN A 194 7.08 20.42 12.03
C GLN A 194 7.09 21.95 12.19
N LEU A 195 6.27 22.48 13.10
CA LEU A 195 6.24 23.93 13.38
C LEU A 195 7.60 24.43 13.83
N ASN A 196 8.31 23.63 14.61
CA ASN A 196 9.61 24.01 15.15
C ASN A 196 10.71 24.00 14.08
N ASN A 197 10.69 23.04 13.14
CA ASN A 197 11.59 23.07 11.98
C ASN A 197 11.37 24.36 11.16
N ARG A 198 10.11 24.72 10.89
CA ARG A 198 9.76 25.93 10.14
C ARG A 198 10.12 27.24 10.87
N GLN A 199 10.09 27.25 12.20
CA GLN A 199 10.40 28.42 13.03
C GLN A 199 11.87 28.46 13.50
N ASN A 200 12.67 27.45 13.17
CA ASN A 200 14.05 27.28 13.62
C ASN A 200 14.21 27.43 15.14
N LEU A 201 13.30 26.80 15.90
CA LEU A 201 13.29 26.88 17.36
C LEU A 201 14.37 25.95 17.97
N PRO A 202 15.01 26.34 19.10
CA PRO A 202 15.94 25.47 19.79
C PRO A 202 15.28 24.15 20.23
N TRP A 203 16.00 23.04 20.09
CA TRP A 203 15.52 21.70 20.46
C TRP A 203 14.89 21.63 21.86
N GLU A 204 15.54 22.22 22.86
CA GLU A 204 15.00 22.26 24.24
C GLU A 204 13.61 22.92 24.32
N THR A 205 13.36 23.95 23.50
CA THR A 205 12.03 24.61 23.45
C THR A 205 10.98 23.69 22.83
N VAL A 206 11.38 22.88 21.84
CA VAL A 206 10.53 21.85 21.22
C VAL A 206 10.16 20.78 22.23
N ILE A 207 11.16 20.22 22.90
CA ILE A 207 11.03 19.19 23.92
C ILE A 207 10.14 19.67 25.06
N MET A 208 10.32 20.89 25.56
CA MET A 208 9.44 21.44 26.60
C MET A 208 7.97 21.56 26.17
N ARG A 209 7.71 21.89 24.90
CA ARG A 209 6.34 21.94 24.37
C ARG A 209 5.73 20.54 24.29
N ILE A 210 6.47 19.58 23.73
CA ILE A 210 6.05 18.18 23.63
C ILE A 210 5.81 17.58 25.02
N GLN A 211 6.73 17.84 25.97
CA GLN A 211 6.60 17.42 27.36
C GLN A 211 5.28 17.86 27.96
N ARG A 212 4.94 19.15 27.81
CA ARG A 212 3.71 19.70 28.36
C ARG A 212 2.46 19.01 27.77
N ILE A 213 2.45 18.80 26.46
CA ILE A 213 1.34 18.12 25.77
C ILE A 213 1.16 16.69 26.32
N ILE A 214 2.26 15.97 26.55
CA ILE A 214 2.23 14.58 27.01
C ILE A 214 1.92 14.48 28.50
N GLU A 215 2.49 15.34 29.34
CA GLU A 215 2.21 15.35 30.77
C GLU A 215 0.74 15.63 31.08
N GLU A 216 0.06 16.41 30.23
CA GLU A 216 -1.37 16.69 30.37
C GLU A 216 -2.26 15.47 30.03
N LYS A 217 -1.86 14.60 29.10
CA LYS A 217 -2.71 13.49 28.59
C LYS A 217 -2.22 12.09 28.93
N LYS A 218 -0.91 11.84 28.81
CA LYS A 218 -0.28 10.51 28.97
C LYS A 218 1.13 10.62 29.60
N PRO A 219 1.25 11.07 30.87
CA PRO A 219 2.53 11.36 31.50
C PRO A 219 3.48 10.15 31.56
N LYS A 220 2.96 8.93 31.62
CA LYS A 220 3.76 7.69 31.63
C LYS A 220 4.56 7.46 30.34
N ALA A 221 4.12 8.01 29.20
CA ALA A 221 4.81 7.86 27.93
C ALA A 221 6.05 8.77 27.82
N TRP A 222 6.11 9.84 28.61
CA TRP A 222 7.13 10.89 28.45
C TRP A 222 8.58 10.40 28.62
N PRO A 223 8.94 9.62 29.67
CA PRO A 223 10.33 9.24 29.88
C PRO A 223 10.94 8.52 28.67
N MET A 224 10.17 7.58 28.09
CA MET A 224 10.63 6.81 26.94
C MET A 224 10.59 7.62 25.66
N LEU A 225 9.53 8.40 25.42
CA LEU A 225 9.48 9.25 24.25
C LEU A 225 10.58 10.31 24.23
N ARG A 226 10.93 10.88 25.39
CA ARG A 226 12.04 11.84 25.49
C ARG A 226 13.35 11.20 25.05
N MET A 227 13.66 10.02 25.59
CA MET A 227 14.88 9.30 25.24
C MET A 227 14.93 9.00 23.73
N PHE A 228 13.82 8.53 23.17
CA PHE A 228 13.66 8.30 21.75
C PHE A 228 13.87 9.56 20.90
N LEU A 229 13.25 10.69 21.27
CA LEU A 229 13.40 11.94 20.55
C LEU A 229 14.83 12.48 20.62
N ASP A 230 15.50 12.35 21.76
CA ASP A 230 16.90 12.75 21.94
C ASP A 230 17.84 11.88 21.08
N ASP A 231 17.60 10.57 21.00
CA ASP A 231 18.35 9.65 20.13
C ASP A 231 18.19 10.06 18.65
N VAL A 232 16.95 10.24 18.19
CA VAL A 232 16.65 10.69 16.81
C VAL A 232 17.31 12.03 16.50
N HIS A 233 17.21 13.01 17.40
CA HIS A 233 17.80 14.34 17.21
C HIS A 233 19.34 14.30 17.19
N SER A 234 19.96 13.44 17.98
CA SER A 234 21.42 13.31 18.05
C SER A 234 22.05 12.72 16.78
N GLY A 235 21.24 12.17 15.87
CA GLY A 235 21.72 11.47 14.68
C GLY A 235 22.33 10.11 15.01
N CYS A 236 22.18 9.62 16.24
CA CYS A 236 22.23 8.20 16.54
C CYS A 236 21.06 7.56 15.80
N GLY A 237 21.30 7.13 14.56
CA GLY A 237 20.30 6.35 13.82
C GLY A 237 19.84 5.20 14.69
N ILE A 238 18.53 4.95 14.70
CA ILE A 238 17.96 3.81 15.42
C ILE A 238 18.44 2.57 14.70
N ASP A 239 19.49 1.95 15.22
CA ASP A 239 19.95 0.65 14.75
C ASP A 239 19.01 -0.46 15.25
N ASP A 240 19.17 -1.67 14.71
CA ASP A 240 18.31 -2.80 15.06
C ASP A 240 18.29 -3.07 16.59
N GLN A 241 19.37 -2.75 17.32
CA GLN A 241 19.42 -2.96 18.77
C GLN A 241 18.60 -1.92 19.53
N GLN A 242 18.69 -0.65 19.14
CA GLN A 242 17.87 0.42 19.70
C GLN A 242 16.40 0.24 19.34
N TYR A 243 16.10 -0.16 18.10
CA TYR A 243 14.74 -0.48 17.67
C TYR A 243 14.13 -1.57 18.55
N ASN A 244 14.84 -2.69 18.72
CA ASN A 244 14.39 -3.80 19.57
C ASN A 244 14.19 -3.37 21.03
N PHE A 245 15.07 -2.53 21.58
CA PHE A 245 14.90 -2.00 22.94
C PHE A 245 13.58 -1.24 23.12
N TYR A 246 13.21 -0.38 22.15
CA TYR A 246 11.95 0.38 22.24
C TYR A 246 10.73 -0.54 22.12
N TRP A 247 10.77 -1.54 21.25
CA TRP A 247 9.68 -2.50 21.09
C TRP A 247 9.54 -3.45 22.30
N GLU A 248 10.64 -3.95 22.87
CA GLU A 248 10.61 -4.71 24.11
C GLU A 248 9.99 -3.89 25.26
N TYR A 249 10.31 -2.59 25.34
CA TYR A 249 9.69 -1.71 26.32
C TYR A 249 8.18 -1.55 26.06
N ILE A 250 7.78 -1.26 24.82
CA ILE A 250 6.37 -1.15 24.43
C ILE A 250 5.64 -2.42 24.84
N ASP A 251 6.19 -3.59 24.52
CA ASP A 251 5.55 -4.86 24.84
C ASP A 251 5.37 -5.08 26.34
N SER A 252 6.41 -4.77 27.12
CA SER A 252 6.34 -4.86 28.60
C SER A 252 5.32 -3.91 29.24
N GLN A 253 4.99 -2.79 28.58
CA GLN A 253 4.06 -1.80 29.12
C GLN A 253 2.61 -2.05 28.72
N TYR A 254 2.36 -2.72 27.59
CA TYR A 254 1.02 -2.88 27.02
C TYR A 254 0.53 -4.32 26.93
N PHE A 255 1.39 -5.34 27.06
CA PHE A 255 0.99 -6.75 26.88
C PHE A 255 1.19 -7.66 28.10
N ASP A 256 1.86 -7.20 29.16
CA ASP A 256 1.99 -7.93 30.43
C ASP A 256 0.79 -7.72 31.40
N GLY A 257 -0.29 -7.07 30.93
CA GLY A 257 -1.53 -6.88 31.69
C GLY A 257 -2.75 -7.11 30.81
N GLU A 258 -3.64 -8.01 31.23
CA GLU A 258 -4.92 -8.33 30.57
C GLU A 258 -5.74 -7.07 30.25
N GLU A 259 -5.64 -6.56 29.03
CA GLU A 259 -6.67 -5.81 28.32
C GLU A 259 -6.36 -5.89 26.83
N GLU A 260 -7.19 -6.63 26.07
CA GLU A 260 -7.15 -6.70 24.61
C GLU A 260 -7.30 -5.29 24.01
N SER A 261 -6.18 -4.62 23.81
CA SER A 261 -6.05 -3.44 22.98
C SER A 261 -5.73 -3.92 21.56
N ASP A 262 -6.55 -3.50 20.59
CA ASP A 262 -6.50 -3.79 19.14
C ASP A 262 -5.18 -3.32 18.45
N VAL A 263 -4.02 -3.61 19.03
CA VAL A 263 -2.68 -3.23 18.55
C VAL A 263 -1.97 -4.40 17.86
N TYR A 264 -2.47 -5.64 17.96
CA TYR A 264 -1.88 -6.79 17.27
C TYR A 264 -2.70 -7.27 16.07
N SER A 265 -2.18 -7.01 14.87
CA SER A 265 -2.42 -7.87 13.69
C SER A 265 -1.45 -7.60 12.52
N ILE A 266 -0.25 -7.07 12.78
CA ILE A 266 0.77 -6.93 11.72
C ILE A 266 1.70 -8.14 11.74
N GLU A 267 2.13 -8.63 12.91
CA GLU A 267 3.07 -9.75 12.98
C GLU A 267 2.41 -11.14 12.96
N GLU A 268 1.19 -11.30 13.48
CA GLU A 268 0.50 -12.61 13.48
C GLU A 268 -0.11 -12.98 12.11
N LYS A 269 -0.26 -12.01 11.19
CA LYS A 269 -0.75 -12.25 9.82
C LYS A 269 0.34 -12.68 8.83
N LEU A 270 1.62 -12.47 9.16
CA LEU A 270 2.74 -12.92 8.32
C LEU A 270 3.20 -14.36 8.68
N GLY A 271 2.89 -14.84 9.88
CA GLY A 271 3.22 -16.21 10.33
C GLY A 271 2.18 -17.29 10.00
N ASN A 272 0.91 -16.91 9.78
CA ASN A 272 -0.21 -17.87 9.68
C ASN A 272 -0.76 -18.10 8.25
N MET A 273 -0.09 -17.63 7.21
CA MET A 273 -0.41 -18.02 5.82
C MET A 273 0.60 -19.05 5.29
N SER A 274 0.59 -20.24 5.89
CA SER A 274 0.98 -21.44 5.14
C SER A 274 0.33 -22.71 5.68
N LEU A 275 -0.44 -23.35 4.78
CA LEU A 275 -0.83 -24.76 4.74
C LEU A 275 -1.92 -25.26 5.69
N VAL A 276 -3.18 -25.10 5.26
CA VAL A 276 -4.12 -26.24 5.29
C VAL A 276 -4.62 -26.47 3.86
N SER A 277 -4.00 -27.45 3.23
CA SER A 277 -4.55 -28.17 2.08
C SER A 277 -5.64 -29.09 2.62
N GLU A 278 -6.91 -28.76 2.36
CA GLU A 278 -8.00 -29.73 2.40
C GLU A 278 -8.57 -29.90 0.99
N ASN A 279 -8.09 -30.98 0.36
CA ASN A 279 -8.77 -31.65 -0.73
C ASN A 279 -10.09 -32.23 -0.20
N GLU A 280 -11.23 -31.74 -0.68
CA GLU A 280 -12.42 -32.59 -0.86
C GLU A 280 -13.15 -32.25 -2.17
N GLY A 281 -12.89 -33.09 -3.19
CA GLY A 281 -13.93 -33.65 -4.06
C GLY A 281 -14.55 -32.80 -5.15
N VAL A 282 -13.86 -32.62 -6.28
CA VAL A 282 -14.53 -32.45 -7.59
C VAL A 282 -13.81 -33.25 -8.68
N ASN A 283 -14.57 -34.10 -9.35
CA ASN A 283 -14.15 -35.07 -10.37
C ASN A 283 -13.19 -34.51 -11.43
N VAL A 284 -12.12 -35.26 -11.67
CA VAL A 284 -11.27 -35.16 -12.85
C VAL A 284 -12.11 -35.46 -14.10
N VAL A 285 -12.37 -34.43 -14.91
CA VAL A 285 -12.75 -34.60 -16.31
C VAL A 285 -11.52 -34.23 -17.13
N GLU A 286 -10.91 -35.23 -17.77
CA GLU A 286 -9.78 -35.03 -18.68
C GLU A 286 -10.14 -34.06 -19.82
N PRO A 287 -9.25 -33.14 -20.22
CA PRO A 287 -9.45 -32.34 -21.42
C PRO A 287 -9.33 -33.21 -22.69
N PRO A 288 -10.13 -32.94 -23.73
CA PRO A 288 -10.15 -33.74 -24.95
C PRO A 288 -8.82 -33.62 -25.69
N GLN A 289 -8.22 -34.77 -26.00
CA GLN A 289 -7.03 -34.87 -26.85
C GLN A 289 -7.27 -34.19 -28.20
N THR A 290 -6.35 -33.30 -28.59
CA THR A 290 -6.30 -32.70 -29.92
C THR A 290 -6.04 -33.76 -30.99
N GLN A 291 -6.83 -33.73 -32.07
CA GLN A 291 -6.79 -34.65 -33.22
C GLN A 291 -5.43 -34.75 -33.95
N GLU A 292 -4.46 -33.89 -33.62
CA GLU A 292 -3.10 -33.96 -34.18
C GLU A 292 -2.22 -35.03 -33.53
N ALA A 293 -2.48 -35.42 -32.28
CA ALA A 293 -1.69 -36.45 -31.59
C ALA A 293 -1.97 -37.88 -32.13
N GLN A 294 -3.22 -38.15 -32.52
CA GLN A 294 -3.62 -39.46 -33.09
C GLN A 294 -3.12 -39.68 -34.53
N ARG A 295 -2.83 -38.62 -35.29
CA ARG A 295 -2.31 -38.73 -36.66
C ARG A 295 -0.82 -39.07 -36.74
N LYS A 296 -0.03 -38.80 -35.70
CA LYS A 296 1.40 -39.17 -35.66
C LYS A 296 1.62 -40.63 -35.30
N GLN A 297 0.82 -41.21 -34.41
CA GLN A 297 0.96 -42.63 -34.03
C GLN A 297 0.52 -43.62 -35.13
N GLN A 298 -0.38 -43.23 -36.05
CA GLN A 298 -0.76 -44.10 -37.17
C GLN A 298 0.23 -44.10 -38.35
N ARG A 299 1.19 -43.16 -38.40
CA ARG A 299 2.20 -43.13 -39.47
C ARG A 299 3.47 -43.92 -39.15
N GLU A 300 3.76 -44.21 -37.88
CA GLU A 300 4.95 -45.00 -37.49
C GLU A 300 4.71 -46.52 -37.53
N VAL A 301 3.46 -46.98 -37.56
CA VAL A 301 3.12 -48.42 -37.59
C VAL A 301 3.15 -49.02 -39.02
N ILE A 302 3.21 -48.21 -40.07
CA ILE A 302 3.18 -48.69 -41.47
C ILE A 302 4.60 -48.92 -42.07
N GLN A 303 5.67 -48.56 -41.35
CA GLN A 303 7.04 -48.74 -41.86
C GLN A 303 7.76 -50.03 -41.41
N TYR A 304 7.09 -50.91 -40.66
CA TYR A 304 7.64 -52.22 -40.28
C TYR A 304 6.61 -53.35 -40.42
N SER A 305 6.05 -53.53 -41.61
CA SER A 305 5.41 -54.78 -42.06
C SER A 305 5.61 -54.98 -43.55
#